data_AF-A0A183DB93-F1
#
_entry.id   AF-A0A183DB93-F1
#
_cell.length_a   1.000
_cell.length_b   1.000
_cell.length_c   1.000
_cell.angle_alpha   90.00
_cell.angle_beta   90.00
_cell.angle_gamma   90.00
#
_symmetry.space_group_name_H-M   'P 1'
#
loop_
_entity.id
_entity.type
_entity.pdbx_description
1 polymer ?
#
loop_
_entity_poly.entity_id
_entity_poly.type
_entity_poly.pdbx_seq_one_letter_code
_entity_poly.pdbx_strand_id
1 'polypeptide(L)'
;MVTSLLAFPYFALIFIFYRQSNGFIKSYDNLYEYWKTLPVLILSILHYAVGTSFSSRQHTYTSLGLLFGAIGDYIIARPDDGLIFGAACFATGHIFYLVT
;
A
#
# COMPACT_ATOMS: atom_id res chain seq x y z
N MET A 1 19.64 1.47 8.97
CA MET A 1 19.53 -0.01 8.98
C MET A 1 18.08 -0.50 9.01
N VAL A 2 17.18 0.12 9.79
CA VAL A 2 15.76 -0.30 9.88
C VAL A 2 15.02 -0.22 8.53
N THR A 3 15.25 0.83 7.74
CA THR A 3 14.65 1.03 6.41
C THR A 3 15.03 -0.04 5.39
N SER A 4 16.27 -0.53 5.43
CA SER A 4 16.76 -1.63 4.59
C SER A 4 16.02 -2.94 4.87
N LEU A 5 15.60 -3.13 6.13
CA LEU A 5 14.89 -4.32 6.61
C LEU A 5 13.41 -4.33 6.16
N LEU A 6 12.81 -3.14 5.98
CA LEU A 6 11.46 -2.97 5.42
C LEU A 6 11.44 -3.10 3.89
N ALA A 7 12.50 -2.65 3.22
CA ALA A 7 12.59 -2.66 1.77
C ALA A 7 12.59 -4.08 1.18
N PHE A 8 13.32 -5.01 1.80
CA PHE A 8 13.44 -6.38 1.30
C PHE A 8 12.09 -7.13 1.18
N PRO A 9 11.27 -7.25 2.25
CA PRO A 9 9.97 -7.91 2.15
C PRO A 9 9.05 -7.17 1.18
N TYR A 10 9.07 -5.84 1.16
CA TYR A 10 8.27 -5.05 0.21
C TYR A 10 8.64 -5.36 -1.26
N PHE A 11 9.93 -5.34 -1.61
CA PHE A 11 10.37 -5.66 -2.97
C PHE A 11 10.04 -7.10 -3.38
N ALA A 12 10.18 -8.07 -2.46
CA ALA A 12 9.80 -9.44 -2.73
C ALA A 12 8.30 -9.57 -3.07
N LEU A 13 7.44 -8.85 -2.34
CA LEU A 13 6.00 -8.86 -2.59
C LEU A 13 5.63 -8.18 -3.91
N ILE A 14 6.27 -7.06 -4.26
CA ILE A 14 6.09 -6.41 -5.56
C ILE A 14 6.53 -7.35 -6.69
N PHE A 15 7.64 -8.07 -6.53
CA PHE A 15 8.10 -9.05 -7.51
C PHE A 15 7.11 -10.21 -7.68
N ILE A 16 6.58 -10.74 -6.59
CA ILE A 16 5.54 -11.78 -6.64
C ILE A 16 4.30 -11.23 -7.36
N PHE A 17 3.83 -10.03 -7.03
CA PHE A 17 2.72 -9.41 -7.71
C PHE A 17 2.99 -9.24 -9.22
N TYR A 18 4.16 -8.75 -9.62
CA TYR A 18 4.56 -8.65 -11.03
C TYR A 18 4.44 -10.00 -11.76
N ARG A 19 4.93 -11.07 -11.13
CA ARG A 19 4.86 -12.43 -11.68
C ARG A 19 3.44 -12.95 -11.79
N GLN A 20 2.59 -12.70 -10.79
CA GLN A 20 1.20 -13.17 -10.75
C GLN A 20 0.29 -12.38 -11.69
N SER A 21 0.56 -11.08 -11.88
CA SER A 21 -0.22 -10.18 -12.74
C SER A 21 0.29 -10.11 -14.19
N ASN A 22 1.20 -11.01 -14.59
CA ASN A 22 1.81 -11.02 -15.92
C ASN A 22 2.36 -9.63 -16.34
N GLY A 23 3.06 -8.96 -15.43
CA GLY A 23 3.61 -7.63 -15.70
C GLY A 23 2.64 -6.47 -15.46
N PHE A 24 1.83 -6.54 -14.40
CA PHE A 24 0.84 -5.52 -14.01
C PHE A 24 -0.34 -5.38 -14.99
N ILE A 25 -0.63 -6.40 -15.79
CA ILE A 25 -1.82 -6.41 -16.63
C ILE A 25 -3.04 -6.45 -15.72
N LYS A 26 -3.92 -5.44 -15.84
CA LYS A 26 -5.12 -5.33 -15.01
C LYS A 26 -6.09 -6.46 -15.34
N SER A 27 -6.41 -7.26 -14.34
CA SER A 27 -7.50 -8.24 -14.39
C SER A 27 -8.50 -7.93 -13.28
N TYR A 28 -9.79 -8.01 -13.60
CA TYR A 28 -10.88 -7.81 -12.64
C TYR A 28 -11.21 -9.12 -11.92
N ASP A 29 -10.20 -9.70 -11.27
CA ASP A 29 -10.35 -10.92 -10.49
C ASP A 29 -9.87 -10.73 -9.05
N ASN A 30 -10.46 -11.50 -8.14
CA ASN A 30 -10.18 -11.40 -6.70
C ASN A 30 -8.69 -11.67 -6.38
N LEU A 31 -8.00 -12.43 -7.22
CA LEU A 31 -6.60 -12.79 -7.02
C LEU A 31 -5.69 -11.60 -7.34
N TYR A 32 -5.98 -10.86 -8.40
CA TYR A 32 -5.31 -9.62 -8.79
C TYR A 32 -5.51 -8.54 -7.73
N GLU A 33 -6.74 -8.35 -7.23
CA GLU A 33 -7.04 -7.43 -6.13
C GLU A 33 -6.16 -7.73 -4.91
N TYR A 34 -6.09 -9.00 -4.52
CA TYR A 34 -5.29 -9.47 -3.40
C TYR A 34 -3.80 -9.20 -3.61
N TRP A 35 -3.24 -9.64 -4.74
CA TRP A 35 -1.80 -9.49 -5.01
C TRP A 35 -1.37 -8.03 -5.19
N LYS A 36 -2.25 -7.17 -5.72
CA LYS A 36 -1.97 -5.75 -5.84
C LYS A 36 -1.93 -5.04 -4.49
N THR A 37 -2.82 -5.41 -3.58
CA THR A 37 -2.99 -4.77 -2.27
C THR A 37 -1.90 -5.15 -1.27
N LEU A 38 -1.47 -6.41 -1.33
CA LEU A 38 -0.64 -7.04 -0.31
C LEU A 38 0.73 -6.38 -0.05
N PRO A 39 1.49 -5.91 -1.06
CA PRO A 39 2.76 -5.23 -0.83
C PRO A 39 2.62 -3.97 0.02
N VAL A 40 1.67 -3.10 -0.31
CA VAL A 40 1.46 -1.82 0.38
C VAL A 40 0.83 -2.04 1.76
N LEU A 41 -0.07 -3.01 1.90
CA LEU A 41 -0.65 -3.38 3.19
C LEU A 41 0.43 -3.88 4.17
N ILE A 42 1.29 -4.79 3.72
CA ILE A 42 2.38 -5.31 4.55
C ILE A 42 3.37 -4.19 4.88
N LEU A 43 3.68 -3.30 3.94
CA LEU A 43 4.53 -2.14 4.21
C LEU A 43 3.92 -1.23 5.29
N SER A 44 2.61 -0.97 5.25
CA SER A 44 1.91 -0.19 6.28
C SER A 44 2.04 -0.83 7.66
N ILE A 45 1.78 -2.14 7.76
CA ILE A 45 1.86 -2.89 9.03
C ILE A 45 3.28 -2.91 9.57
N LEU A 46 4.26 -3.25 8.72
CA LEU A 46 5.65 -3.32 9.13
C LEU A 46 6.19 -1.95 9.51
N HIS A 47 5.84 -0.90 8.76
CA HIS A 47 6.20 0.46 9.12
C HIS A 47 5.62 0.81 10.49
N TYR A 48 4.33 0.55 10.74
CA TYR A 48 3.72 0.82 12.04
C TYR A 48 4.35 0.02 13.20
N ALA A 49 4.68 -1.25 12.98
CA ALA A 49 5.17 -2.16 14.02
C ALA A 49 6.65 -1.96 14.36
N VAL A 50 7.46 -1.52 13.38
CA VAL A 50 8.89 -1.37 13.55
C VAL A 50 9.19 0.05 14.04
N GLY A 51 9.80 0.18 15.22
CA GLY A 51 10.12 1.48 15.80
C GLY A 51 10.98 2.35 14.88
N THR A 52 10.71 3.66 14.84
CA THR A 52 11.44 4.62 14.02
C THR A 52 11.99 5.77 14.86
N SER A 53 12.93 6.52 14.28
CA SER A 53 13.49 7.75 14.85
C SER A 53 12.55 8.96 14.72
N PHE A 54 11.36 8.79 14.10
CA PHE A 54 10.40 9.88 13.92
C PHE A 54 9.58 10.15 15.18
N SER A 55 8.98 11.33 15.26
CA SER A 55 7.96 11.61 16.27
C SER A 55 6.83 10.59 16.16
N SER A 56 6.34 10.08 17.29
CA SER A 56 5.27 9.07 17.35
C SER A 56 4.07 9.45 16.47
N ARG A 57 3.75 10.75 16.39
CA ARG A 57 2.67 11.27 15.55
C ARG A 57 2.93 11.13 14.05
N GLN A 58 4.13 11.53 13.60
CA GLN A 58 4.55 11.42 12.19
C GLN A 58 4.57 9.95 11.75
N HIS A 59 5.05 9.08 12.64
CA HIS A 59 5.09 7.65 12.41
C HIS A 59 3.69 7.05 12.17
N THR A 60 2.72 7.42 13.01
CA THR A 60 1.33 6.98 12.87
C THR A 60 0.70 7.52 11.59
N TYR A 61 0.89 8.79 11.25
CA TYR A 61 0.32 9.38 10.03
C TYR A 61 0.90 8.75 8.76
N THR A 62 2.20 8.51 8.68
CA THR A 62 2.80 7.78 7.55
C THR A 62 2.21 6.38 7.41
N SER A 63 2.03 5.68 8.53
CA SER A 63 1.46 4.32 8.52
C SER A 63 0.00 4.31 8.06
N LEU A 64 -0.78 5.32 8.46
CA LEU A 64 -2.16 5.53 7.99
C LEU A 64 -2.19 5.90 6.50
N GLY A 65 -1.30 6.77 6.04
CA GLY A 65 -1.16 7.10 4.62
C GLY A 65 -0.93 5.85 3.76
N LEU A 66 -0.04 4.96 4.22
CA LEU A 66 0.24 3.68 3.57
C LEU A 66 -0.99 2.75 3.59
N LEU A 67 -1.71 2.69 4.72
CA LEU A 67 -2.93 1.89 4.85
C LEU A 67 -4.01 2.35 3.86
N PHE A 68 -4.23 3.66 3.75
CA PHE A 68 -5.15 4.24 2.76
C PHE A 68 -4.70 3.97 1.32
N GLY A 69 -3.39 3.94 1.07
CA GLY A 69 -2.83 3.48 -0.20
C GLY A 69 -3.20 2.04 -0.51
N ALA A 70 -3.05 1.12 0.45
CA ALA A 70 -3.43 -0.28 0.28
C ALA A 70 -4.95 -0.46 0.03
N ILE A 71 -5.79 0.27 0.76
CA ILE A 71 -7.24 0.29 0.52
C ILE A 71 -7.56 0.82 -0.88
N GLY A 72 -6.86 1.88 -1.32
CA GLY A 72 -6.97 2.42 -2.67
C GLY A 72 -6.63 1.39 -3.74
N ASP A 73 -5.53 0.64 -3.57
CA ASP A 73 -5.11 -0.44 -4.46
C ASP A 73 -6.14 -1.57 -4.57
N TYR A 74 -6.78 -1.92 -3.46
CA TYR A 74 -7.86 -2.90 -3.43
C TYR A 74 -9.10 -2.42 -4.20
N ILE A 75 -9.53 -1.19 -3.92
CA ILE A 75 -10.77 -0.65 -4.50
C ILE A 75 -10.60 -0.33 -6.00
N ILE A 76 -9.46 0.24 -6.41
CA ILE A 76 -9.20 0.64 -7.82
C ILE A 76 -9.15 -0.54 -8.80
N ALA A 77 -8.93 -1.74 -8.27
CA ALA A 77 -8.93 -2.96 -9.04
C ALA A 77 -10.35 -3.45 -9.39
N ARG A 78 -11.42 -2.89 -8.79
CA ARG A 78 -12.82 -3.23 -9.09
C ARG A 78 -13.34 -2.56 -10.38
N PRO A 79 -14.29 -3.19 -11.11
CA PRO A 79 -14.71 -2.77 -12.45
C PRO A 79 -15.59 -1.51 -12.50
N ASP A 80 -16.63 -1.41 -11.68
CA ASP A 80 -17.69 -0.43 -11.94
C ASP A 80 -17.42 0.94 -11.29
N ASP A 81 -17.07 0.97 -10.01
CA ASP A 81 -16.84 2.24 -9.26
C ASP A 81 -15.44 2.34 -8.64
N GLY A 82 -14.59 1.35 -8.88
CA GLY A 82 -13.30 1.21 -8.22
C GLY A 82 -12.39 2.43 -8.41
N LEU A 83 -12.44 3.06 -9.59
CA LEU A 83 -11.57 4.17 -9.94
C LEU A 83 -11.78 5.40 -9.02
N ILE A 84 -13.03 5.83 -8.85
CA ILE A 84 -13.34 7.05 -8.09
C ILE A 84 -13.07 6.81 -6.60
N PHE A 85 -13.59 5.71 -6.04
CA PHE A 85 -13.40 5.39 -4.63
C PHE A 85 -11.92 5.10 -4.30
N GLY A 86 -11.21 4.40 -5.19
CA GLY A 86 -9.78 4.15 -5.05
C GLY A 86 -8.96 5.46 -5.06
N ALA A 87 -9.25 6.36 -6.01
CA ALA A 87 -8.62 7.68 -6.06
C ALA A 87 -8.90 8.52 -4.80
N ALA A 88 -10.12 8.47 -4.27
CA ALA A 88 -10.46 9.15 -3.02
C ALA A 88 -9.67 8.59 -1.82
N CYS A 89 -9.47 7.27 -1.76
CA CYS A 89 -8.62 6.63 -0.75
C CYS A 89 -7.15 7.09 -0.89
N PHE A 90 -6.61 7.12 -2.11
CA PHE A 90 -5.26 7.64 -2.34
C PHE A 90 -5.13 9.10 -1.93
N ALA A 91 -6.10 9.95 -2.27
CA ALA A 91 -6.10 11.37 -1.88
C ALA A 91 -6.12 11.52 -0.35
N THR A 92 -6.95 10.73 0.34
CA THR A 92 -6.99 10.70 1.81
C THR A 92 -5.64 10.28 2.41
N GLY A 93 -5.01 9.26 1.83
CA GLY A 93 -3.66 8.84 2.21
C GLY A 93 -2.62 9.95 2.05
N HIS A 94 -2.69 10.72 0.97
CA HIS A 94 -1.78 11.85 0.72
C HIS A 94 -1.94 12.99 1.73
N ILE A 95 -3.16 13.24 2.23
CA ILE A 95 -3.39 14.21 3.30
C ILE A 95 -2.57 13.83 4.53
N PHE A 96 -2.50 12.54 4.88
CA PHE A 96 -1.66 12.10 6.00
C PHE A 96 -0.18 12.36 5.76
N TYR A 97 0.33 12.17 4.54
CA TYR A 97 1.73 12.50 4.22
C TYR A 97 2.05 13.99 4.29
N LEU A 98 1.07 14.87 4.04
CA LEU A 98 1.26 16.32 4.15
C LEU A 98 1.32 16.82 5.60
N VAL A 99 0.83 16.04 6.55
CA VAL A 99 0.81 16.37 7.99
C VAL A 99 1.83 15.57 8.81
N THR A 100 2.60 14.70 8.15
CA THR A 100 3.80 14.03 8.67
C THR A 100 4.99 14.97 8.56
#